data_AF-A0A3A5W2N6-F1
#
_entry.id   AF-A0A3A5W2N6-F1
#
_cell.length_a   1.000
_cell.length_b   1.000
_cell.length_c   1.000
_cell.angle_alpha   90.00
_cell.angle_beta   90.00
_cell.angle_gamma   90.00
#
_symmetry.space_group_name_H-M   'P 1'
#
loop_
_entity.id
_entity.type
_entity.pdbx_description
1 polymer ?
#
loop_
_entity_poly.entity_id
_entity_poly.type
_entity_poly.pdbx_seq_one_letter_code
_entity_poly.pdbx_strand_id
1 'polypeptide(L)'
;MAGATELADSVGELMDSPGGRLLLDIKAHLRRRVRLLAVVFGLTFVVCFPLTSMFIAWLIEPNRLPDDVNIIVLTPVEFILLQVKLAAYCGAFSVLVLLFGEGAWLGSKNPDLKQRMRELKATAPRPSATL
;
A
#
# COMPACT_ATOMS: atom_id res chain seq x y z
N MET A 1 20.80 -4.68 -32.66
CA MET A 1 20.59 -5.86 -31.78
C MET A 1 21.56 -5.93 -30.61
N ALA A 2 22.74 -5.28 -30.65
CA ALA A 2 23.72 -5.30 -29.55
C ALA A 2 23.25 -4.62 -28.24
N GLY A 3 22.51 -3.51 -28.31
CA GLY A 3 22.07 -2.79 -27.10
C GLY A 3 21.00 -3.50 -26.26
N ALA A 4 20.20 -4.39 -26.85
CA ALA A 4 19.19 -5.14 -26.11
C ALA A 4 19.83 -6.20 -25.19
N THR A 5 20.95 -6.78 -25.63
CA THR A 5 21.72 -7.77 -24.87
C THR A 5 22.47 -7.13 -23.72
N GLU A 6 23.04 -5.93 -23.91
CA GLU A 6 23.77 -5.20 -22.87
C GLU A 6 22.84 -4.71 -21.74
N LEU A 7 21.64 -4.25 -22.09
CA LEU A 7 20.59 -3.90 -21.12
C LEU A 7 20.12 -5.13 -20.33
N ALA A 8 19.97 -6.27 -21.00
CA ALA A 8 19.58 -7.51 -20.33
C ALA A 8 20.66 -8.01 -19.35
N ASP A 9 21.94 -7.87 -19.71
CA ASP A 9 23.07 -8.21 -18.83
C ASP A 9 23.14 -7.26 -17.63
N SER A 10 23.00 -5.95 -17.86
CA SER A 10 22.98 -4.94 -16.79
C SER A 10 21.82 -5.15 -15.81
N VAL A 11 20.62 -5.51 -16.33
CA VAL A 11 19.45 -5.87 -15.52
C VAL A 11 19.68 -7.18 -14.77
N GLY A 12 20.35 -8.16 -15.39
CA GLY A 12 20.76 -9.41 -14.77
C GLY A 12 21.70 -9.18 -13.58
N GLU A 13 22.72 -8.35 -13.77
CA GLU A 13 23.69 -7.98 -12.73
C GLU A 13 23.02 -7.18 -11.59
N LEU A 14 22.09 -6.26 -11.92
CA LEU A 14 21.24 -5.57 -10.94
C LEU A 14 20.30 -6.53 -10.20
N MET A 15 19.76 -7.55 -10.86
CA MET A 15 18.92 -8.59 -10.25
C MET A 15 19.71 -9.53 -9.34
N ASP A 16 20.98 -9.82 -9.67
CA ASP A 16 21.85 -10.66 -8.84
C ASP A 16 22.51 -9.89 -7.68
N SER A 17 22.52 -8.55 -7.77
CA SER A 17 22.94 -7.65 -6.69
C SER A 17 22.10 -7.85 -5.41
N PRO A 18 22.63 -7.48 -4.23
CA PRO A 18 21.89 -7.58 -2.97
C PRO A 18 20.54 -6.82 -2.99
N GLY A 19 20.42 -5.75 -3.79
CA GLY A 19 19.13 -5.07 -4.01
C GLY A 19 18.16 -5.86 -4.90
N GLY A 20 18.67 -6.53 -5.93
CA GLY A 20 17.88 -7.35 -6.84
C GLY A 20 17.29 -8.60 -6.17
N ARG A 21 18.05 -9.26 -5.30
CA ARG A 21 17.56 -10.40 -4.50
C ARG A 21 16.46 -9.99 -3.52
N LEU A 22 16.57 -8.82 -2.89
CA LEU A 22 15.51 -8.26 -2.05
C LEU A 22 14.23 -7.98 -2.85
N LEU A 23 14.35 -7.45 -4.08
CA LEU A 23 13.19 -7.24 -4.96
C LEU A 23 12.53 -8.57 -5.37
N LEU A 24 13.32 -9.60 -5.65
CA LEU A 24 12.83 -10.94 -5.97
C LEU A 24 12.10 -11.58 -4.80
N ASP A 25 12.62 -11.44 -3.58
CA ASP A 25 11.96 -11.93 -2.36
C ASP A 25 10.68 -11.16 -2.03
N ILE A 26 10.69 -9.83 -2.14
CA ILE A 26 9.48 -9.00 -1.98
C ILE A 26 8.43 -9.39 -3.01
N LYS A 27 8.83 -9.59 -4.27
CA LYS A 27 7.94 -10.03 -5.35
C LYS A 27 7.35 -11.41 -5.08
N ALA A 28 8.15 -12.37 -4.63
CA ALA A 28 7.69 -13.71 -4.28
C ALA A 28 6.71 -13.67 -3.08
N HIS A 29 7.02 -12.86 -2.07
CA HIS A 29 6.17 -12.65 -0.90
C HIS A 29 4.84 -11.99 -1.29
N LEU A 30 4.90 -10.92 -2.08
CA LEU A 30 3.71 -10.22 -2.56
C LEU A 30 2.86 -11.16 -3.41
N ARG A 31 3.44 -11.88 -4.39
CA ARG A 31 2.73 -12.83 -5.26
C ARG A 31 2.00 -13.91 -4.47
N ARG A 32 2.61 -14.47 -3.43
CA ARG A 32 1.97 -15.49 -2.58
C ARG A 32 0.78 -14.92 -1.82
N ARG A 33 0.85 -13.64 -1.43
CA ARG A 33 -0.20 -12.95 -0.66
C ARG A 33 -1.20 -12.18 -1.51
N VAL A 34 -0.97 -11.97 -2.81
CA VAL A 34 -1.91 -11.25 -3.71
C VAL A 34 -3.31 -11.83 -3.62
N ARG A 35 -3.45 -13.16 -3.48
CA ARG A 35 -4.75 -13.81 -3.31
C ARG A 35 -5.47 -13.38 -2.02
N LEU A 36 -4.74 -13.29 -0.91
CA LEU A 36 -5.29 -12.84 0.37
C LEU A 36 -5.63 -11.34 0.31
N LEU A 37 -4.71 -10.52 -0.22
CA LEU A 37 -4.91 -9.08 -0.44
C LEU A 37 -6.15 -8.81 -1.30
N ALA A 38 -6.35 -9.57 -2.38
CA ALA A 38 -7.50 -9.45 -3.25
C ALA A 38 -8.81 -9.83 -2.55
N VAL A 39 -8.81 -10.88 -1.72
CA VAL A 39 -9.98 -11.28 -0.91
C VAL A 39 -10.33 -10.19 0.10
N VAL A 40 -9.35 -9.66 0.82
CA VAL A 40 -9.61 -8.59 1.79
C VAL A 40 -10.07 -7.31 1.12
N PHE A 41 -9.43 -6.92 0.01
CA PHE A 41 -9.87 -5.79 -0.80
C PHE A 41 -11.34 -5.96 -1.22
N GLY A 42 -11.70 -7.13 -1.74
CA GLY A 42 -13.07 -7.45 -2.15
C GLY A 42 -14.06 -7.37 -0.99
N LEU A 43 -13.74 -7.95 0.17
CA LEU A 43 -14.60 -7.88 1.36
C LEU A 43 -14.79 -6.44 1.85
N THR A 44 -13.70 -5.68 1.98
CA THR A 44 -13.77 -4.29 2.40
C THR A 44 -14.56 -3.44 1.39
N PHE A 45 -14.37 -3.70 0.10
CA PHE A 45 -15.10 -3.00 -0.96
C PHE A 45 -16.61 -3.25 -0.87
N VAL A 46 -17.03 -4.50 -0.72
CA VAL A 46 -18.45 -4.87 -0.58
C VAL A 46 -19.08 -4.24 0.66
N VAL A 47 -18.34 -4.15 1.77
CA VAL A 47 -18.82 -3.51 3.01
C VAL A 47 -18.81 -1.98 2.92
N CYS A 48 -17.82 -1.38 2.25
CA CYS A 48 -17.72 0.08 2.10
C CYS A 48 -18.72 0.66 1.10
N PHE A 49 -19.20 -0.15 0.15
CA PHE A 49 -20.19 0.28 -0.82
C PHE A 49 -21.49 0.82 -0.18
N PRO A 50 -22.20 0.09 0.71
CA PRO A 50 -23.37 0.64 1.41
C PRO A 50 -23.02 1.75 2.40
N LEU A 51 -21.86 1.67 3.08
CA LEU A 51 -21.39 2.70 4.00
C LEU A 51 -21.21 4.06 3.33
N THR A 52 -20.81 4.08 2.06
CA THR A 52 -20.64 5.31 1.30
C THR A 52 -21.95 6.08 1.18
N SER A 53 -23.07 5.39 0.95
CA SER A 53 -24.40 6.01 0.90
C SER A 53 -24.77 6.68 2.22
N MET A 54 -24.47 6.00 3.33
CA MET A 54 -24.72 6.51 4.68
C MET A 54 -23.83 7.71 5.00
N PHE A 55 -22.56 7.68 4.59
CA PHE A 55 -21.63 8.79 4.77
C PHE A 55 -22.04 10.02 3.95
N ILE A 56 -22.48 9.82 2.71
CA ILE A 56 -22.98 10.92 1.85
C ILE A 56 -24.27 11.51 2.43
N ALA A 57 -25.21 10.67 2.87
CA ALA A 57 -26.44 11.13 3.50
C ALA A 57 -26.18 11.92 4.79
N TRP A 58 -25.22 11.47 5.60
CA TRP A 58 -24.74 12.20 6.77
C TRP A 58 -24.08 13.54 6.40
N LEU A 59 -23.30 13.57 5.33
CA LEU A 59 -22.60 14.78 4.88
C LEU A 59 -23.57 15.86 4.34
N ILE A 60 -24.73 15.45 3.81
CA ILE A 60 -25.75 16.32 3.23
C ILE A 60 -26.82 16.74 4.28
N GLU A 61 -26.64 16.41 5.55
CA GLU A 61 -27.62 16.70 6.59
C GLU A 61 -27.93 18.22 6.69
N PRO A 62 -29.21 18.64 6.59
CA PRO A 62 -29.63 20.02 6.32
C PRO A 62 -29.18 21.07 7.35
N ASN A 63 -28.72 20.64 8.53
CA ASN A 63 -28.27 21.53 9.60
C ASN A 63 -26.88 22.14 9.36
N ARG A 64 -26.24 21.85 8.21
CA ARG A 64 -24.87 22.27 7.87
C ARG A 64 -24.76 23.05 6.57
N LEU A 65 -25.86 23.24 5.85
CA LEU A 65 -25.90 23.98 4.60
C LEU A 65 -26.31 25.44 4.88
N PRO A 66 -25.55 26.46 4.43
CA PRO A 66 -26.02 27.84 4.40
C PRO A 66 -27.32 27.92 3.60
N ASP A 67 -28.21 28.85 3.95
CA ASP A 67 -29.60 28.98 3.45
C ASP A 67 -29.78 29.17 1.91
N ASP A 68 -28.74 28.99 1.10
CA ASP A 68 -28.73 29.35 -0.33
C ASP A 68 -27.99 28.34 -1.24
N VAL A 69 -27.69 27.13 -0.77
CA VAL A 69 -27.00 26.11 -1.57
C VAL A 69 -27.79 24.81 -1.64
N ASN A 70 -28.39 24.56 -2.80
CA ASN A 70 -29.11 23.33 -3.09
C ASN A 70 -28.18 22.33 -3.79
N ILE A 71 -27.83 21.23 -3.11
CA ILE A 71 -27.07 20.13 -3.74
C ILE A 71 -28.03 19.37 -4.64
N ILE A 72 -28.04 19.71 -5.93
CA ILE A 72 -28.76 18.96 -6.95
C ILE A 72 -27.97 17.67 -7.20
N VAL A 73 -28.60 16.53 -6.97
CA VAL A 73 -28.04 15.23 -7.35
C VAL A 73 -28.00 15.19 -8.88
N LEU A 74 -26.84 15.49 -9.45
CA LEU A 74 -26.57 15.30 -10.87
C LEU A 74 -26.72 13.80 -11.17
N THR A 75 -27.49 13.51 -12.23
CA THR A 75 -27.73 12.23 -12.93
C THR A 75 -27.41 10.91 -12.20
N PRO A 76 -28.34 9.93 -12.10
CA PRO A 76 -28.19 8.69 -11.29
C PRO A 76 -26.89 7.90 -11.45
N VAL A 77 -26.23 8.00 -12.61
CA VAL A 77 -24.97 7.31 -12.91
C VAL A 77 -23.78 7.91 -12.14
N GLU A 78 -23.74 9.22 -11.93
CA GLU A 78 -22.63 9.89 -11.23
C GLU A 78 -22.57 9.47 -9.76
N PHE A 79 -23.74 9.29 -9.13
CA PHE A 79 -23.83 8.82 -7.76
C PHE A 79 -23.23 7.41 -7.58
N ILE A 80 -23.54 6.49 -8.50
CA ILE A 80 -22.97 5.14 -8.50
C ILE A 80 -21.46 5.20 -8.72
N LEU A 81 -20.99 6.05 -9.65
CA LEU A 81 -19.57 6.20 -9.94
C LEU A 81 -18.79 6.75 -8.74
N LEU A 82 -19.38 7.68 -7.99
CA LEU A 82 -18.81 8.23 -6.76
C LEU A 82 -18.75 7.17 -5.65
N GLN A 83 -19.81 6.37 -5.49
CA GLN A 83 -19.82 5.24 -4.55
C GLN A 83 -18.72 4.22 -4.86
N VAL A 84 -18.57 3.83 -6.14
CA VAL A 84 -17.53 2.90 -6.57
C VAL A 84 -16.13 3.48 -6.32
N LYS A 85 -15.92 4.77 -6.62
CA LYS A 85 -14.65 5.46 -6.35
C LYS A 85 -14.31 5.47 -4.86
N LEU A 86 -15.26 5.84 -4.00
CA LEU A 86 -15.00 5.89 -2.56
C LEU A 86 -14.77 4.49 -1.98
N ALA A 87 -15.57 3.51 -2.38
CA ALA A 87 -15.38 2.12 -1.99
C ALA A 87 -14.01 1.57 -2.44
N ALA A 88 -13.55 1.94 -3.64
CA ALA A 88 -12.22 1.59 -4.13
C ALA A 88 -11.11 2.22 -3.28
N TYR A 89 -11.23 3.49 -2.89
CA TYR A 89 -10.28 4.14 -2.00
C TYR A 89 -10.26 3.51 -0.60
N CYS A 90 -11.41 3.19 -0.03
CA CYS A 90 -11.47 2.47 1.25
C CYS A 90 -10.85 1.07 1.16
N GLY A 91 -11.13 0.34 0.07
CA GLY A 91 -10.51 -0.96 -0.21
C GLY A 91 -8.98 -0.84 -0.29
N ALA A 92 -8.47 0.12 -1.07
CA ALA A 92 -7.04 0.36 -1.22
C ALA A 92 -6.37 0.76 0.11
N PHE A 93 -7.04 1.60 0.90
CA PHE A 93 -6.58 1.99 2.23
C PHE A 93 -6.49 0.78 3.18
N SER A 94 -7.48 -0.11 3.18
CA SER A 94 -7.45 -1.33 4.00
C SER A 94 -6.29 -2.26 3.64
N VAL A 95 -6.02 -2.42 2.34
CA VAL A 95 -4.88 -3.18 1.84
C VAL A 95 -3.56 -2.55 2.28
N LEU A 96 -3.47 -1.23 2.22
CA LEU A 96 -2.29 -0.49 2.65
C LEU A 96 -2.03 -0.71 4.16
N VAL A 97 -3.05 -0.56 4.99
CA VAL A 97 -2.97 -0.78 6.44
C VAL A 97 -2.52 -2.21 6.75
N LEU A 98 -3.05 -3.20 6.03
CA LEU A 98 -2.64 -4.59 6.20
C LEU A 98 -1.20 -4.83 5.77
N LEU A 99 -0.74 -4.25 4.67
CA LEU A 99 0.65 -4.36 4.24
C LEU A 99 1.61 -3.75 5.28
N PHE A 100 1.28 -2.58 5.83
CA PHE A 100 2.08 -1.97 6.89
C PHE A 100 2.02 -2.79 8.19
N GLY A 101 0.85 -3.28 8.58
CA GLY A 101 0.68 -4.09 9.78
C GLY A 101 1.43 -5.42 9.70
N GLU A 102 1.25 -6.17 8.60
CA GLU A 102 1.98 -7.41 8.36
C GLU A 102 3.48 -7.17 8.18
N GLY A 103 3.88 -6.11 7.45
CA GLY A 103 5.28 -5.74 7.26
C GLY A 103 5.97 -5.39 8.59
N ALA A 104 5.32 -4.63 9.45
CA ALA A 104 5.82 -4.31 10.79
C ALA A 104 5.91 -5.57 11.68
N TRP A 105 4.91 -6.45 11.60
CA TRP A 105 4.86 -7.68 12.40
C TRP A 105 5.90 -8.72 11.95
N LEU A 106 5.98 -9.01 10.64
CA LEU A 106 7.01 -9.90 10.08
C LEU A 106 8.41 -9.30 10.23
N GLY A 107 8.56 -7.99 10.06
CA GLY A 107 9.83 -7.28 10.28
C GLY A 107 10.32 -7.39 11.72
N SER A 108 9.42 -7.28 12.70
CA SER A 108 9.74 -7.43 14.14
C SER A 108 10.06 -8.89 14.53
N LYS A 109 9.45 -9.87 13.86
CA LYS A 109 9.66 -11.30 14.13
C LYS A 109 10.81 -11.94 13.36
N ASN A 110 11.30 -11.35 12.27
CA ASN A 110 12.38 -11.97 11.49
C ASN A 110 13.73 -11.93 12.25
N PRO A 111 14.30 -13.10 12.61
CA PRO A 111 15.55 -13.18 13.35
C PRO A 111 16.74 -12.59 12.56
N ASP A 112 16.69 -12.64 11.23
CA ASP A 112 17.72 -12.06 10.35
C ASP A 112 17.79 -10.53 10.45
N LEU A 113 16.66 -9.84 10.61
CA LEU A 113 16.66 -8.38 10.83
C LEU A 113 17.22 -8.03 12.20
N LYS A 114 16.94 -8.84 13.23
CA LYS A 114 17.56 -8.68 14.55
C LYS A 114 19.06 -8.93 14.52
N GLN A 115 19.51 -9.90 13.74
CA GLN A 115 20.93 -10.23 13.59
C GLN A 115 21.65 -9.14 12.78
N ARG A 116 21.06 -8.64 11.69
CA ARG A 116 21.57 -7.49 10.92
C ARG A 116 21.57 -6.19 11.71
N MET A 117 20.56 -5.92 12.53
CA MET A 117 20.60 -4.78 13.47
C MET A 117 21.69 -4.93 14.53
N ARG A 118 21.99 -6.17 14.97
CA ARG A 118 23.11 -6.45 15.89
C ARG A 118 24.46 -6.23 15.19
N GLU A 119 24.58 -6.61 13.92
CA GLU A 119 25.76 -6.36 13.10
C GLU A 119 25.96 -4.87 12.81
N LEU A 120 24.91 -4.11 12.47
CA LEU A 120 25.00 -2.65 12.31
C LEU A 120 25.33 -1.92 13.62
N LYS A 121 24.88 -2.45 14.77
CA LYS A 121 25.29 -1.92 16.09
C LYS A 121 26.74 -2.29 16.44
N ALA A 122 27.25 -3.41 15.94
CA ALA A 122 28.64 -3.84 16.11
C ALA A 122 29.62 -3.13 15.15
N THR A 123 29.15 -2.75 13.95
CA THR A 123 29.86 -1.96 12.94
C THR A 123 29.38 -0.51 12.95
N ALA A 124 29.14 0.07 14.13
CA ALA A 124 29.07 1.53 14.23
C ALA A 124 30.52 2.04 14.33
N PRO A 125 31.10 2.66 13.29
CA PRO A 125 32.42 3.27 13.41
C PRO A 125 32.33 4.33 14.51
N ARG A 126 33.06 4.12 15.61
CA ARG A 126 33.27 5.15 16.62
C ARG A 126 33.88 6.34 15.89
N PRO A 127 33.27 7.54 15.89
CA PRO A 127 33.93 8.72 15.37
C PRO A 127 35.21 8.87 16.20
N SER A 128 36.36 8.67 15.56
CA SER A 128 37.65 8.99 16.15
C SER A 128 37.63 10.49 16.41
N ALA A 129 37.54 10.86 17.68
CA ALA A 129 37.85 12.20 18.14
C ALA A 129 39.36 12.40 17.95
N THR A 130 39.76 12.78 16.74
CA THR A 130 41.05 13.42 16.50
C THR A 130 40.89 14.89 16.86
N LEU A 131 41.30 15.20 18.10
CA LEU A 131 41.80 16.51 18.53
C LEU A 131 43.07 16.88 17.75
#